data_AF-A0A2V9V176-F1
#
_entry.id   AF-A0A2V9V176-F1
#
_cell.length_a   1.000
_cell.length_b   1.000
_cell.length_c   1.000
_cell.angle_alpha   90.00
_cell.angle_beta   90.00
_cell.angle_gamma   90.00
#
_symmetry.space_group_name_H-M   'P 1'
#
loop_
_entity.id
_entity.type
_entity.pdbx_description
1 polymer ?
#
loop_
_entity_poly.entity_id
_entity_poly.type
_entity_poly.pdbx_seq_one_letter_code
_entity_poly.pdbx_strand_id
1 'polypeptide(L)'
;MKDYQLNFEGDIVRGQFLTEIAGKNVYVTLAGHLGTKDGYATFDPTEFKVGDMNVPVALVNDALQKKLAEQRDRLKLPEFVGDMKVENGELVMKQK
;
A
#
# COMPACT_ATOMS: atom_id res chain seq x y z
N MET A 1 -11.49 -12.63 -12.48
CA MET A 1 -10.60 -11.49 -12.77
C MET A 1 -9.98 -11.06 -11.44
N LYS A 2 -8.74 -10.54 -11.41
CA LYS A 2 -8.18 -10.06 -10.14
C LYS A 2 -8.90 -8.76 -9.77
N ASP A 3 -9.47 -8.70 -8.57
CA ASP A 3 -10.19 -7.51 -8.07
C ASP A 3 -9.26 -6.36 -7.68
N TYR A 4 -7.98 -6.47 -8.05
CA TYR A 4 -6.94 -5.49 -7.79
C TYR A 4 -5.94 -5.40 -8.95
N GLN A 5 -5.40 -4.20 -9.14
CA GLN A 5 -4.28 -3.89 -10.01
C GLN A 5 -3.15 -3.29 -9.17
N LEU A 6 -1.91 -3.63 -9.50
CA LEU A 6 -0.71 -3.12 -8.86
C LEU A 6 0.22 -2.58 -9.94
N ASN A 7 0.73 -1.38 -9.72
CA ASN A 7 1.74 -0.75 -10.56
C ASN A 7 2.88 -0.20 -9.69
N PHE A 8 4.09 -0.18 -10.24
CA PHE A 8 5.28 0.38 -9.62
C PHE A 8 5.80 1.50 -10.52
N GLU A 9 6.01 2.69 -9.96
CA GLU A 9 6.38 3.88 -10.71
C GLU A 9 7.35 4.72 -9.89
N GLY A 10 8.59 4.88 -10.39
CA GLY A 10 9.64 5.56 -9.62
C GLY A 10 9.92 4.83 -8.30
N ASP A 11 9.62 5.46 -7.18
CA ASP A 11 9.70 4.93 -5.82
C ASP A 11 8.34 4.66 -5.17
N ILE A 12 7.26 4.71 -5.95
CA ILE A 12 5.89 4.54 -5.50
C ILE A 12 5.32 3.18 -5.94
N VAL A 13 4.64 2.50 -5.03
CA VAL A 13 3.67 1.45 -5.37
C VAL A 13 2.28 2.07 -5.44
N ARG A 14 1.50 1.72 -6.47
CA ARG A 14 0.10 2.12 -6.63
C ARG A 14 -0.78 0.89 -6.78
N GLY A 15 -1.70 0.72 -5.84
CA GLY A 15 -2.73 -0.30 -5.87
C GLY A 15 -4.09 0.30 -6.19
N GLN A 16 -4.87 -0.38 -7.02
CA GLN A 16 -6.29 -0.08 -7.21
C GLN A 16 -7.09 -1.34 -6.94
N PHE A 17 -8.17 -1.26 -6.16
CA PHE A 17 -9.00 -2.40 -5.81
C PHE A 17 -10.49 -2.02 -5.79
N LEU A 18 -11.35 -2.98 -6.16
CA LEU A 18 -12.79 -2.82 -6.12
C LEU A 18 -13.31 -3.09 -4.70
N THR A 19 -14.11 -2.17 -4.15
CA THR A 19 -14.72 -2.33 -2.83
C THR A 19 -16.15 -1.76 -2.82
N GLU A 20 -16.96 -2.16 -1.85
CA GLU A 20 -18.33 -1.67 -1.72
C GLU A 20 -18.40 -0.53 -0.70
N ILE A 21 -18.89 0.64 -1.12
CA ILE A 21 -19.12 1.80 -0.27
C ILE A 21 -20.57 2.23 -0.46
N ALA A 22 -21.35 2.21 0.63
CA ALA A 22 -22.78 2.58 0.63
C ALA A 22 -23.61 1.83 -0.44
N GLY A 23 -23.40 0.51 -0.58
CA GLY A 23 -24.12 -0.32 -1.55
C GLY A 23 -23.65 -0.18 -3.00
N LYS A 24 -22.55 0.54 -3.25
CA LYS A 24 -22.00 0.75 -4.59
C LYS A 24 -20.59 0.17 -4.69
N ASN A 25 -20.34 -0.54 -5.78
CA ASN A 25 -18.99 -0.96 -6.14
C ASN A 25 -18.19 0.25 -6.64
N VAL A 26 -17.12 0.58 -5.92
CA VAL A 26 -16.25 1.73 -6.20
C VAL A 26 -14.80 1.27 -6.21
N TYR A 27 -14.02 1.80 -7.15
CA TYR A 27 -12.57 1.61 -7.14
C TYR A 27 -11.93 2.52 -6.11
N VAL A 28 -11.11 1.94 -5.24
CA VAL A 28 -10.23 2.69 -4.36
C VAL A 28 -8.81 2.57 -4.89
N THR A 29 -8.13 3.71 -5.05
CA THR A 29 -6.71 3.76 -5.43
C THR A 29 -5.90 4.26 -4.24
N LEU A 30 -4.81 3.58 -3.94
CA LEU A 30 -3.86 3.91 -2.90
C LEU A 30 -2.45 3.90 -3.49
N ALA A 31 -1.69 4.98 -3.30
CA ALA A 31 -0.28 5.02 -3.69
C ALA A 31 0.59 5.50 -2.54
N GLY A 32 1.85 5.06 -2.50
CA GLY A 32 2.77 5.42 -1.43
C GLY A 32 4.11 4.67 -1.50
N HIS A 33 4.96 4.94 -0.52
CA HIS A 33 6.27 4.30 -0.41
C HIS A 33 6.15 3.01 0.40
N LEU A 34 6.86 1.97 -0.06
CA LEU A 34 7.10 0.76 0.73
C LEU A 34 8.37 0.94 1.56
N GLY A 35 8.34 0.40 2.77
CA GLY A 35 9.51 0.34 3.64
C GLY A 35 9.48 -0.89 4.53
N THR A 36 10.42 -0.94 5.47
CA THR A 36 10.48 -2.00 6.48
C THR A 36 10.68 -1.42 7.87
N LYS A 37 10.13 -2.10 8.88
CA LYS A 37 10.35 -1.80 10.30
C LYS A 37 10.18 -3.08 11.12
N ASP A 38 11.18 -3.41 11.93
CA ASP A 38 11.16 -4.54 12.87
C ASP A 38 10.79 -5.89 12.23
N GLY A 39 11.19 -6.12 10.97
CA GLY A 39 10.88 -7.34 10.21
C GLY A 39 9.49 -7.36 9.54
N TYR A 40 8.80 -6.22 9.50
CA TYR A 40 7.51 -6.05 8.84
C TYR A 40 7.60 -5.01 7.73
N ALA A 41 6.81 -5.21 6.67
CA ALA A 41 6.59 -4.18 5.67
C ALA A 41 5.83 -2.99 6.27
N THR A 42 6.22 -1.78 5.89
CA THR A 42 5.51 -0.54 6.18
C THR A 42 5.03 0.10 4.89
N PHE A 43 4.04 0.98 5.01
CA PHE A 43 3.49 1.72 3.89
C PHE A 43 3.22 3.17 4.30
N ASP A 44 3.79 4.10 3.54
CA ASP A 44 3.63 5.54 3.73
C ASP A 44 2.77 6.13 2.59
N PRO A 45 1.48 6.41 2.81
CA PRO A 45 0.56 6.84 1.75
C PRO A 45 0.88 8.24 1.23
N THR A 46 0.84 8.42 -0.09
CA THR A 46 0.98 9.71 -0.79
C THR A 46 -0.25 10.07 -1.63
N GLU A 47 -1.06 9.07 -2.01
CA GLU A 47 -2.29 9.26 -2.78
C GLU A 47 -3.41 8.37 -2.24
N PHE A 48 -4.63 8.91 -2.15
CA PHE A 48 -5.85 8.14 -1.93
C PHE A 48 -6.97 8.66 -2.83
N LYS A 49 -7.61 7.76 -3.58
CA LYS A 49 -8.76 8.09 -4.44
C LYS A 49 -9.92 7.15 -4.23
N VAL A 50 -11.12 7.69 -4.37
CA VAL A 50 -12.39 6.94 -4.42
C VAL A 50 -13.05 7.26 -5.76
N GLY A 51 -13.02 6.30 -6.69
CA GLY A 51 -13.21 6.58 -8.11
C GLY A 51 -12.15 7.58 -8.58
N ASP A 52 -12.60 8.68 -9.19
CA ASP A 52 -11.72 9.77 -9.66
C ASP A 52 -11.52 10.89 -8.60
N MET A 53 -12.18 10.80 -7.45
CA MET A 53 -12.10 11.81 -6.40
C MET A 53 -10.83 11.63 -5.55
N ASN A 54 -9.99 12.65 -5.49
CA ASN A 54 -8.85 12.70 -4.59
C ASN A 54 -9.32 12.98 -3.15
N VAL A 55 -8.91 12.13 -2.21
CA VAL A 55 -9.13 12.34 -0.77
C VAL A 55 -7.77 12.70 -0.15
N PRO A 56 -7.68 13.80 0.62
CA PRO A 56 -6.45 14.14 1.31
C PRO A 56 -6.00 12.99 2.22
N VAL A 57 -4.75 12.54 2.06
CA VAL A 57 -4.17 11.44 2.84
C VAL A 57 -4.27 11.71 4.35
N ALA A 58 -4.10 12.97 4.77
CA ALA A 58 -4.21 13.36 6.17
C ALA A 58 -5.57 13.01 6.81
N LEU A 59 -6.65 12.91 6.03
CA LEU A 59 -7.98 12.53 6.55
C LEU A 59 -8.15 11.02 6.72
N VAL A 60 -7.30 10.20 6.07
CA VAL A 60 -7.43 8.74 6.02
C VAL A 60 -6.24 8.01 6.63
N ASN A 61 -5.11 8.69 6.86
CA ASN A 61 -3.87 8.05 7.28
C ASN A 61 -4.04 7.26 8.58
N ASP A 62 -4.67 7.82 9.62
CA ASP A 62 -4.87 7.12 10.89
C ASP A 62 -5.66 5.81 10.72
N ALA A 63 -6.70 5.84 9.89
CA ALA A 63 -7.50 4.66 9.58
C ALA A 63 -6.70 3.61 8.79
N LEU A 64 -5.88 4.06 7.83
CA LEU A 64 -5.00 3.19 7.05
C LEU A 64 -3.93 2.54 7.94
N GLN A 65 -3.24 3.34 8.76
CA GLN A 65 -2.21 2.84 9.68
C GLN A 65 -2.81 1.85 10.69
N LYS A 66 -4.00 2.14 11.23
CA LYS A 66 -4.74 1.21 12.06
C LYS A 66 -5.04 -0.10 11.32
N LYS A 67 -5.50 -0.03 10.06
CA LYS A 67 -5.80 -1.21 9.26
C LYS A 67 -4.56 -2.05 8.98
N LEU A 68 -3.41 -1.42 8.71
CA LEU A 68 -2.13 -2.11 8.53
C LEU A 68 -1.69 -2.80 9.82
N ALA A 69 -1.87 -2.15 10.97
CA ALA A 69 -1.59 -2.76 12.27
C ALA A 69 -2.51 -3.97 12.56
N GLU A 70 -3.79 -3.90 12.22
CA GLU A 70 -4.74 -5.03 12.31
C GLU A 70 -4.37 -6.19 11.36
N GLN A 71 -3.62 -5.91 10.30
CA GLN A 71 -3.16 -6.91 9.32
C GLN A 71 -1.66 -7.21 9.46
N ARG A 72 -1.04 -6.82 10.58
CA ARG A 72 0.42 -6.88 10.79
C ARG A 72 1.03 -8.24 10.49
N ASP A 73 0.36 -9.34 10.85
CA ASP A 73 0.87 -10.69 10.59
C ASP A 73 1.07 -10.96 9.10
N ARG A 74 0.23 -10.37 8.23
CA ARG A 74 0.34 -10.47 6.76
C ARG A 74 1.47 -9.61 6.19
N LEU A 75 1.98 -8.66 6.97
CA LEU A 75 3.06 -7.76 6.59
C LEU A 75 4.44 -8.30 7.03
N LYS A 76 4.49 -9.44 7.74
CA LYS A 76 5.75 -10.04 8.17
C LYS A 76 6.59 -10.42 6.96
N LEU A 77 7.84 -9.96 6.95
CA LEU A 77 8.79 -10.28 5.88
C LEU A 77 9.52 -11.59 6.18
N PRO A 78 9.98 -12.30 5.14
CA PRO A 78 10.88 -13.44 5.32
C PRO A 78 12.13 -13.03 6.09
N GLU A 79 12.67 -13.94 6.91
CA GLU A 79 13.78 -13.60 7.82
C GLU A 79 15.04 -13.09 7.13
N PHE A 80 15.27 -13.52 5.88
CA PHE A 80 16.40 -13.11 5.06
C PHE A 80 16.27 -11.70 4.50
N VAL A 81 15.09 -11.07 4.55
CA VAL A 81 14.87 -9.70 4.04
C VAL A 81 15.21 -8.69 5.13
N GLY A 82 16.17 -7.81 4.85
CA GLY A 82 16.54 -6.68 5.72
C GLY A 82 15.83 -5.39 5.33
N ASP A 83 15.61 -5.19 4.03
CA ASP A 83 15.00 -3.98 3.48
C ASP A 83 14.14 -4.31 2.25
N MET A 84 13.12 -3.50 2.01
CA MET A 84 12.18 -3.62 0.90
C MET A 84 11.64 -2.24 0.54
N LYS A 85 11.74 -1.89 -0.74
CA LYS A 85 11.24 -0.63 -1.30
C LYS A 85 10.98 -0.74 -2.78
N VAL A 86 10.33 0.27 -3.34
CA VAL A 86 10.25 0.44 -4.79
C VAL A 86 11.41 1.32 -5.24
N GLU A 87 12.14 0.90 -6.26
CA GLU A 87 13.19 1.70 -6.90
C GLU A 87 13.08 1.57 -8.40
N ASN A 88 13.10 2.68 -9.13
CA ASN A 88 13.04 2.72 -10.59
C ASN A 88 11.85 1.92 -11.19
N GLY A 89 10.71 1.88 -10.49
CA GLY A 89 9.53 1.13 -10.90
C GLY A 89 9.62 -0.38 -10.64
N GLU A 90 10.56 -0.83 -9.81
CA GLU A 90 10.73 -2.24 -9.45
C GLU A 90 10.70 -2.44 -7.94
N LEU A 91 10.16 -3.57 -7.48
CA LEU A 91 10.25 -3.96 -6.08
C LEU A 91 11.64 -4.53 -5.80
N VAL A 92 12.41 -3.81 -5.00
CA VAL A 92 13.76 -4.21 -4.58
C VAL A 92 13.70 -4.72 -3.14
N MET A 93 14.23 -5.92 -2.91
CA MET A 93 14.45 -6.48 -1.59
C MET A 93 15.94 -6.68 -1.35
N LYS A 94 16.45 -6.18 -0.22
CA LYS A 94 17.83 -6.43 0.19
C LYS A 94 17.86 -7.50 1.26
N GLN A 95 18.81 -8.40 1.11
CA GLN A 95 19.07 -9.39 2.15
C GLN A 95 19.80 -8.76 3.33
N LYS A 96 19.68 -9.39 4.50
CA LYS A 96 20.43 -9.02 5.71
C LYS A 96 21.92 -9.35 5.59
#